data_AF-A0A949J692-F1
#
_entry.id   AF-A0A949J692-F1
#
_cell.length_a   1.000
_cell.length_b   1.000
_cell.length_c   1.000
_cell.angle_alpha   90.00
_cell.angle_beta   90.00
_cell.angle_gamma   90.00
#
_symmetry.space_group_name_H-M   'P 1'
#
loop_
_entity.id
_entity.type
_entity.pdbx_description
1 polymer ?
#
loop_
_entity_poly.entity_id
_entity_poly.type
_entity_poly.pdbx_seq_one_letter_code
_entity_poly.pdbx_strand_id
1 'polypeptide(L)'
;MTHTPLDPDEIQFDPGSMPSTSLSAQRAVWYRRPWFVATVGIVLVVAISVVSDLPHPVTKAEDLSQQNGVIKQINGDTATCVFALKESFSFYREEVNHTLAASNLATVKNYLLEDQTACSFASGPVYDMTNNIQPIDTAPGKQVDAAMAATVKWITYDAVGAIVAIRNYFGSAPFHLKDHKLAQFENALAYDRAAVVNDINAASTLLGKPLTPINIPSLARLPGT
;
A
#
# COMPACT_ATOMS: atom_id res chain seq x y z
N MET A 1 -43.17 -71.89 64.81
CA MET A 1 -44.03 -71.27 63.78
C MET A 1 -44.75 -70.12 64.47
N THR A 2 -44.63 -68.84 64.17
CA THR A 2 -43.89 -68.05 63.16
C THR A 2 -44.06 -66.59 63.62
N HIS A 3 -42.97 -65.81 63.63
CA HIS A 3 -42.96 -64.36 63.91
C HIS A 3 -43.23 -63.53 62.65
N THR A 4 -43.46 -62.22 62.85
CA THR A 4 -43.46 -61.03 61.93
C THR A 4 -44.83 -60.50 61.47
N PRO A 5 -44.96 -59.20 61.06
CA PRO A 5 -44.16 -57.99 61.41
C PRO A 5 -45.00 -56.72 61.71
N LEU A 6 -44.30 -55.68 62.18
CA LEU A 6 -44.77 -54.31 62.41
C LEU A 6 -45.07 -53.53 61.11
N ASP A 7 -46.11 -52.69 61.15
CA ASP A 7 -46.39 -51.61 60.20
C ASP A 7 -45.38 -50.45 60.36
N PRO A 8 -44.89 -49.84 59.26
CA PRO A 8 -44.11 -48.61 59.32
C PRO A 8 -45.00 -47.37 59.31
N ASP A 9 -44.79 -46.49 60.29
CA ASP A 9 -45.38 -45.15 60.39
C ASP A 9 -45.10 -44.30 59.14
N GLU A 10 -46.17 -43.70 58.64
CA GLU A 10 -46.26 -42.80 57.51
C GLU A 10 -45.68 -41.42 57.90
N ILE A 11 -44.48 -41.10 57.42
CA ILE A 11 -43.85 -39.80 57.67
C ILE A 11 -44.52 -38.75 56.76
N GLN A 12 -45.37 -37.91 57.37
CA GLN A 12 -46.05 -36.79 56.72
C GLN A 12 -45.04 -35.77 56.19
N PHE A 13 -45.03 -35.57 54.87
CA PHE A 13 -44.13 -34.65 54.17
C PHE A 13 -44.63 -33.19 54.36
N ASP A 14 -43.91 -32.39 55.15
CA ASP A 14 -44.18 -30.95 55.30
C ASP A 14 -43.29 -30.11 54.35
N PRO A 15 -43.84 -29.61 53.22
CA PRO A 15 -43.09 -28.82 52.25
C PRO A 15 -42.65 -27.44 52.78
N GLY A 16 -43.15 -26.99 53.94
CA GLY A 16 -42.76 -25.73 54.58
C GLY A 16 -41.42 -25.77 55.32
N SER A 17 -40.83 -26.96 55.51
CA SER A 17 -39.58 -27.16 56.25
C SER A 17 -38.31 -27.16 55.38
N MET A 18 -38.44 -27.01 54.06
CA MET A 18 -37.26 -26.85 53.22
C MET A 18 -36.58 -25.51 53.54
N PRO A 19 -35.30 -25.48 53.92
CA PRO A 19 -34.58 -24.22 53.99
C PRO A 19 -34.57 -23.64 52.59
N SER A 20 -35.38 -22.60 52.39
CA SER A 20 -35.24 -21.73 51.22
C SER A 20 -33.83 -21.19 51.31
N THR A 21 -32.93 -21.80 50.54
CA THR A 21 -31.58 -21.28 50.36
C THR A 21 -31.80 -20.02 49.55
N SER A 22 -32.08 -18.92 50.26
CA SER A 22 -32.06 -17.60 49.69
C SER A 22 -30.59 -17.37 49.36
N LEU A 23 -30.23 -17.76 48.14
CA LEU A 23 -29.23 -17.02 47.39
C LEU A 23 -29.80 -15.60 47.31
N SER A 24 -29.59 -14.84 48.37
CA SER A 24 -29.50 -13.41 48.31
C SER A 24 -28.34 -13.15 47.38
N ALA A 25 -28.61 -13.21 46.09
CA ALA A 25 -27.87 -12.46 45.12
C ALA A 25 -28.05 -11.01 45.56
N GLN A 26 -27.24 -10.57 46.54
CA GLN A 26 -26.90 -9.17 46.70
C GLN A 26 -26.48 -8.79 45.29
N ARG A 27 -27.37 -8.11 44.57
CA ARG A 27 -27.03 -7.48 43.30
C ARG A 27 -25.86 -6.58 43.65
N ALA A 28 -24.64 -7.05 43.37
CA ALA A 28 -23.47 -6.24 43.56
C ALA A 28 -23.70 -5.02 42.69
N VAL A 29 -23.97 -3.87 43.29
CA VAL A 29 -24.22 -2.62 42.57
C VAL A 29 -22.86 -2.01 42.22
N TRP A 30 -21.95 -2.84 41.69
CA TRP A 30 -20.58 -2.47 41.36
C TRP A 30 -20.56 -1.37 40.29
N TYR A 31 -21.56 -1.35 39.42
CA TYR A 31 -21.76 -0.34 38.38
C TYR A 31 -22.15 1.06 38.90
N ARG A 32 -22.55 1.22 40.17
CA ARG A 32 -22.83 2.56 40.74
C ARG A 32 -21.57 3.30 41.19
N ARG A 33 -20.41 2.63 41.23
CA ARG A 33 -19.14 3.26 41.60
C ARG A 33 -18.45 3.77 40.34
N PRO A 34 -18.46 5.09 40.07
CA PRO A 34 -17.98 5.65 38.81
C PRO A 34 -16.50 5.32 38.54
N TRP A 35 -15.69 5.22 39.60
CA TRP A 35 -14.28 4.84 39.48
C TRP A 35 -14.10 3.40 38.97
N PHE A 36 -14.95 2.46 39.39
CA PHE A 36 -14.83 1.06 38.95
C PHE A 36 -15.20 0.90 37.48
N VAL A 37 -16.24 1.61 37.02
CA VAL A 37 -16.64 1.63 35.60
C VAL A 37 -15.52 2.23 34.73
N ALA A 38 -14.88 3.31 35.20
CA ALA A 38 -13.73 3.90 34.53
C ALA A 38 -12.56 2.91 34.41
N THR A 39 -12.21 2.22 35.49
CA THR A 39 -11.13 1.22 35.47
C THR A 39 -11.43 0.06 34.52
N VAL A 40 -12.65 -0.47 34.53
CA VAL A 40 -13.07 -1.51 33.58
C VAL A 40 -13.00 -1.01 32.15
N GLY A 41 -13.45 0.22 31.89
CA GLY A 41 -13.35 0.85 30.57
C GLY A 41 -11.89 0.95 30.09
N ILE A 42 -10.98 1.42 30.95
CA ILE A 42 -9.55 1.50 30.63
C ILE A 42 -8.96 0.11 30.36
N VAL A 43 -9.21 -0.86 31.24
CA VAL A 43 -8.71 -2.23 31.08
C VAL A 43 -9.22 -2.84 29.77
N LEU A 44 -10.46 -2.57 29.40
CA LEU A 44 -11.06 -3.10 28.18
C LEU A 44 -10.46 -2.44 26.92
N VAL A 45 -10.19 -1.13 26.94
CA VAL A 45 -9.47 -0.44 25.86
C VAL A 45 -8.03 -0.97 25.74
N VAL A 46 -7.33 -1.14 26.86
CA VAL A 46 -5.96 -1.70 26.87
C VAL A 46 -5.97 -3.15 26.36
N ALA A 47 -6.90 -3.98 26.80
CA ALA A 47 -7.02 -5.36 26.35
C ALA A 47 -7.32 -5.45 24.85
N ILE A 48 -8.24 -4.62 24.33
CA ILE A 48 -8.51 -4.55 22.89
C ILE A 48 -7.26 -4.09 22.13
N SER A 49 -6.54 -3.08 22.62
CA SER A 49 -5.30 -2.62 22.00
C SER A 49 -4.26 -3.74 21.91
N VAL A 50 -4.02 -4.45 23.01
CA VAL A 50 -3.05 -5.56 23.06
C VAL A 50 -3.47 -6.71 22.15
N VAL A 51 -4.75 -7.09 22.15
CA VAL A 51 -5.27 -8.16 21.28
C VAL A 51 -5.23 -7.76 19.80
N SER A 52 -5.41 -6.48 19.49
CA SER A 52 -5.29 -5.96 18.13
C SER A 52 -3.83 -5.86 17.66
N ASP A 53 -2.89 -5.62 18.58
CA ASP A 53 -1.45 -5.56 18.29
C ASP A 53 -0.77 -6.94 18.26
N LEU A 54 -1.45 -7.99 18.72
CA LEU A 54 -0.93 -9.35 18.67
C LEU A 54 -0.89 -9.83 17.21
N PRO A 55 0.27 -10.35 16.72
CA PRO A 55 0.38 -10.83 15.36
C PRO A 55 -0.60 -11.99 15.13
N HIS A 56 -1.57 -11.78 14.25
CA HIS A 56 -2.46 -12.83 13.78
C HIS A 56 -2.01 -13.32 12.39
N PRO A 57 -2.28 -14.59 12.04
CA PRO A 57 -2.02 -15.06 10.70
C PRO A 57 -2.89 -14.27 9.71
N VAL A 58 -2.24 -13.61 8.75
CA VAL A 58 -2.91 -12.89 7.66
C VAL A 58 -3.45 -13.91 6.66
N THR A 59 -4.73 -13.82 6.33
CA THR A 59 -5.31 -14.70 5.30
C THR A 59 -4.86 -14.27 3.92
N LYS A 60 -4.81 -15.18 2.93
CA LYS A 60 -4.46 -14.81 1.55
C LYS A 60 -5.36 -13.73 0.94
N ALA A 61 -6.64 -13.69 1.35
CA ALA A 61 -7.58 -12.69 0.87
C ALA A 61 -7.31 -11.31 1.47
N GLU A 62 -6.92 -11.29 2.75
CA GLU A 62 -6.52 -10.06 3.45
C GLU A 62 -5.21 -9.51 2.89
N ASP A 63 -4.18 -10.35 2.72
CA ASP A 63 -2.90 -9.98 2.11
C ASP A 63 -3.13 -9.41 0.69
N LEU A 64 -3.91 -10.10 -0.15
CA LEU A 64 -4.29 -9.59 -1.47
C LEU A 64 -4.94 -8.20 -1.41
N SER A 65 -5.86 -7.98 -0.48
CA SER A 65 -6.53 -6.68 -0.33
C SER A 65 -5.56 -5.59 0.08
N GLN A 66 -4.66 -5.88 1.02
CA GLN A 66 -3.67 -4.94 1.54
C GLN A 66 -2.64 -4.59 0.47
N GLN A 67 -2.10 -5.58 -0.26
CA GLN A 67 -1.17 -5.35 -1.36
C GLN A 67 -1.81 -4.55 -2.51
N ASN A 68 -3.07 -4.82 -2.86
CA ASN A 68 -3.78 -3.99 -3.84
C ASN A 68 -3.98 -2.54 -3.35
N GLY A 69 -4.17 -2.35 -2.05
CA GLY A 69 -4.20 -1.02 -1.43
C GLY A 69 -2.88 -0.26 -1.62
N VAL A 70 -1.76 -0.94 -1.34
CA VAL A 70 -0.40 -0.42 -1.56
C VAL A 70 -0.15 -0.08 -3.02
N ILE A 71 -0.47 -0.99 -3.94
CA ILE A 71 -0.29 -0.78 -5.38
C ILE A 71 -1.13 0.40 -5.88
N LYS A 72 -2.34 0.57 -5.35
CA LYS A 72 -3.20 1.72 -5.67
C LYS A 72 -2.56 3.05 -5.24
N GLN A 73 -1.91 3.09 -4.08
CA GLN A 73 -1.18 4.29 -3.63
C GLN A 73 0.03 4.55 -4.54
N ILE A 74 0.85 3.54 -4.84
CA ILE A 74 1.96 3.65 -5.80
C ILE A 74 1.47 4.22 -7.14
N ASN A 75 0.34 3.73 -7.66
CA ASN A 75 -0.25 4.22 -8.90
C ASN A 75 -0.72 5.68 -8.83
N GLY A 76 -1.24 6.11 -7.68
CA GLY A 76 -1.59 7.50 -7.44
C GLY A 76 -0.35 8.39 -7.42
N ASP A 77 0.68 7.95 -6.70
CA ASP A 77 1.87 8.76 -6.45
C ASP A 77 2.78 8.87 -7.68
N THR A 78 2.79 7.85 -8.54
CA THR A 78 3.58 7.84 -9.78
C THR A 78 2.89 8.55 -10.95
N ALA A 79 1.59 8.84 -10.86
CA ALA A 79 0.80 9.33 -11.98
C ALA A 79 1.34 10.63 -12.58
N THR A 80 1.73 11.59 -11.74
CA THR A 80 2.26 12.89 -12.18
C THR A 80 3.59 12.73 -12.92
N CYS A 81 4.49 11.90 -12.40
CA CYS A 81 5.77 11.64 -13.08
C CYS A 81 5.58 10.88 -14.40
N VAL A 82 4.66 9.91 -14.43
CA VAL A 82 4.31 9.19 -15.65
C VAL A 82 3.78 10.13 -16.73
N PHE A 83 2.97 11.13 -16.33
CA PHE A 83 2.49 12.17 -17.24
C PHE A 83 3.64 13.04 -17.75
N ALA A 84 4.45 13.59 -16.84
CA ALA A 84 5.61 14.42 -17.14
C ALA A 84 6.59 13.74 -18.12
N LEU A 85 6.90 12.47 -17.88
CA LEU A 85 7.80 11.70 -18.75
C LEU A 85 7.21 11.52 -20.17
N LYS A 86 5.91 11.25 -20.28
CA LYS A 86 5.23 11.14 -21.58
C LYS A 86 5.23 12.48 -22.33
N GLU A 87 4.97 13.57 -21.64
CA GLU A 87 4.99 14.92 -22.19
C GLU A 87 6.39 15.29 -22.70
N SER A 88 7.42 15.09 -21.86
CA SER A 88 8.82 15.27 -22.24
C SER A 88 9.22 14.45 -23.49
N PHE A 89 8.80 13.18 -23.57
CA PHE A 89 9.03 12.34 -24.76
C PHE A 89 8.26 12.81 -26.00
N SER A 90 7.07 13.41 -25.81
CA SER A 90 6.29 14.01 -26.90
C SER A 90 7.02 15.22 -27.47
N PHE A 91 7.47 16.15 -26.63
CA PHE A 91 8.20 17.33 -27.08
C PHE A 91 9.45 16.97 -27.88
N TYR A 92 10.23 16.01 -27.40
CA TYR A 92 11.40 15.54 -28.13
C TYR A 92 11.03 15.01 -29.53
N ARG A 93 9.99 14.19 -29.62
CA ARG A 93 9.54 13.60 -30.89
C ARG A 93 9.01 14.65 -31.85
N GLU A 94 8.25 15.60 -31.34
CA GLU A 94 7.71 16.71 -32.13
C GLU A 94 8.85 17.59 -32.68
N GLU A 95 9.89 17.84 -31.89
CA GLU A 95 11.04 18.61 -32.35
C GLU A 95 11.85 17.86 -33.41
N VAL A 96 12.18 16.58 -33.19
CA VAL A 96 12.93 15.77 -34.17
C VAL A 96 12.15 15.58 -35.49
N ASN A 97 10.82 15.53 -35.42
CA ASN A 97 9.96 15.47 -36.60
C ASN A 97 9.64 16.85 -37.20
N HIS A 98 10.17 17.94 -36.63
CA HIS A 98 9.90 19.32 -37.03
C HIS A 98 8.41 19.68 -37.02
N THR A 99 7.62 19.04 -36.15
CA THR A 99 6.20 19.34 -35.93
C THR A 99 5.95 20.22 -34.71
N LEU A 100 6.98 20.46 -33.89
CA LEU A 100 6.88 21.36 -32.75
C LEU A 100 6.77 22.81 -33.24
N ALA A 101 5.69 23.49 -32.85
CA ALA A 101 5.50 24.89 -33.22
C ALA A 101 6.58 25.78 -32.58
N ALA A 102 7.11 26.74 -33.34
CA ALA A 102 8.13 27.67 -32.85
C ALA A 102 7.68 28.47 -31.60
N SER A 103 6.37 28.74 -31.49
CA SER A 103 5.77 29.37 -30.29
C SER A 103 5.88 28.50 -29.05
N ASN A 104 5.83 27.19 -29.20
CA ASN A 104 5.88 26.23 -28.10
C ASN A 104 7.31 25.99 -27.62
N LEU A 105 8.30 26.16 -28.50
CA LEU A 105 9.71 25.93 -28.21
C LEU A 105 10.23 26.82 -27.06
N ALA A 106 9.71 28.04 -26.94
CA ALA A 106 10.03 28.93 -25.81
C ALA A 106 9.47 28.41 -24.48
N THR A 107 8.30 27.77 -24.50
CA THR A 107 7.58 27.28 -23.31
C THR A 107 8.06 25.90 -22.88
N VAL A 108 8.49 25.05 -23.82
CA VAL A 108 8.96 23.67 -23.56
C VAL A 108 10.07 23.63 -22.51
N LYS A 109 10.95 24.64 -22.45
CA LYS A 109 12.00 24.69 -21.42
C LYS A 109 11.45 24.76 -20.00
N ASN A 110 10.35 25.48 -19.80
CA ASN A 110 9.70 25.59 -18.50
C ASN A 110 8.97 24.29 -18.16
N TYR A 111 8.24 23.71 -19.12
CA TYR A 111 7.58 22.41 -18.93
C TYR A 111 8.57 21.30 -18.56
N LEU A 112 9.70 21.19 -19.26
CA LEU A 112 10.72 20.18 -18.95
C LEU A 112 11.35 20.37 -17.56
N LEU A 113 11.37 21.59 -17.02
CA LEU A 113 11.84 21.86 -15.66
C LEU A 113 10.78 21.44 -14.61
N GLU A 114 9.52 21.72 -14.88
CA GLU A 114 8.39 21.28 -14.05
C GLU A 114 8.28 19.75 -14.05
N ASP A 115 8.41 19.12 -15.23
CA ASP A 115 8.43 17.67 -15.42
C ASP A 115 9.54 16.99 -14.61
N GLN A 116 10.74 17.56 -14.66
CA GLN A 116 11.87 17.06 -13.86
C GLN A 116 11.53 17.11 -12.37
N THR A 117 10.89 18.20 -11.92
CA THR A 117 10.52 18.38 -10.51
C THR A 117 9.47 17.35 -10.09
N ALA A 118 8.48 17.09 -10.95
CA ALA A 118 7.41 16.12 -10.72
C ALA A 118 7.91 14.67 -10.56
N CYS A 119 9.05 14.33 -11.17
CA CYS A 119 9.69 13.02 -11.02
C CYS A 119 10.75 12.96 -9.90
N SER A 120 11.01 14.06 -9.20
CA SER A 120 12.04 14.14 -8.17
C SER A 120 11.50 14.03 -6.75
N PHE A 121 12.39 13.81 -5.78
CA PHE A 121 12.08 13.87 -4.35
C PHE A 121 11.58 15.25 -3.86
N ALA A 122 11.67 16.29 -4.69
CA ALA A 122 11.05 17.57 -4.38
C ALA A 122 9.52 17.54 -4.54
N SER A 123 8.97 16.51 -5.19
CA SER A 123 7.53 16.31 -5.30
C SER A 123 6.98 15.58 -4.07
N GLY A 124 5.83 16.05 -3.57
CA GLY A 124 5.09 15.38 -2.49
C GLY A 124 4.80 13.89 -2.78
N PRO A 125 4.31 13.53 -3.98
CA PRO A 125 4.00 12.14 -4.32
C PRO A 125 5.20 11.18 -4.23
N VAL A 126 6.39 11.60 -4.71
CA VAL A 126 7.60 10.77 -4.60
C VAL A 126 8.02 10.59 -3.13
N TYR A 127 7.90 11.66 -2.35
CA TYR A 127 8.18 11.61 -0.91
C TYR A 127 7.20 10.67 -0.19
N ASP A 128 5.90 10.76 -0.49
CA ASP A 128 4.87 9.92 0.11
C ASP A 128 5.08 8.44 -0.23
N MET A 129 5.39 8.13 -1.50
CA MET A 129 5.67 6.75 -1.92
C MET A 129 6.87 6.14 -1.19
N THR A 130 7.88 6.95 -0.84
CA THR A 130 9.10 6.45 -0.19
C THR A 130 9.02 6.38 1.34
N ASN A 131 8.16 7.18 1.97
CA ASN A 131 8.12 7.30 3.43
C ASN A 131 6.80 6.80 4.05
N ASN A 132 5.69 6.82 3.30
CA ASN A 132 4.35 6.57 3.84
C ASN A 132 3.75 5.25 3.36
N ILE A 133 4.26 4.66 2.28
CA ILE A 133 3.81 3.35 1.79
C ILE A 133 4.64 2.26 2.45
N GLN A 134 3.96 1.32 3.09
CA GLN A 134 4.59 0.15 3.71
C GLN A 134 3.85 -1.12 3.25
N PRO A 135 4.47 -1.90 2.34
CA PRO A 135 4.01 -3.25 2.06
C PRO A 135 4.05 -4.08 3.34
N ILE A 136 3.06 -4.96 3.49
CA ILE A 136 3.02 -5.87 4.64
C ILE A 136 4.17 -6.86 4.56
N ASP A 137 4.76 -7.21 5.71
CA ASP A 137 5.88 -8.17 5.79
C ASP A 137 5.40 -9.63 5.62
N THR A 138 4.90 -9.94 4.42
CA THR A 138 4.59 -11.29 3.94
C THR A 138 5.48 -11.64 2.76
N ALA A 139 5.53 -12.92 2.36
CA ALA A 139 6.29 -13.31 1.16
C ALA A 139 5.79 -12.59 -0.12
N PRO A 140 4.46 -12.45 -0.37
CA PRO A 140 3.97 -11.57 -1.43
C PRO A 140 4.33 -10.10 -1.22
N GLY A 141 4.23 -9.60 0.01
CA GLY A 141 4.54 -8.20 0.30
C GLY A 141 6.00 -7.82 0.06
N LYS A 142 6.96 -8.73 0.26
CA LYS A 142 8.37 -8.52 -0.13
C LYS A 142 8.56 -8.35 -1.63
N GLN A 143 7.73 -9.01 -2.44
CA GLN A 143 7.75 -8.83 -3.89
C GLN A 143 7.11 -7.48 -4.26
N VAL A 144 6.04 -7.06 -3.58
CA VAL A 144 5.47 -5.71 -3.76
C VAL A 144 6.44 -4.61 -3.32
N ASP A 145 7.22 -4.84 -2.26
CA ASP A 145 8.29 -3.94 -1.81
C ASP A 145 9.42 -3.82 -2.84
N ALA A 146 9.87 -4.94 -3.41
CA ALA A 146 10.83 -4.93 -4.52
C ALA A 146 10.29 -4.16 -5.75
N ALA A 147 9.01 -4.38 -6.09
CA ALA A 147 8.34 -3.64 -7.16
C ALA A 147 8.25 -2.13 -6.85
N MET A 148 7.97 -1.75 -5.61
CA MET A 148 7.96 -0.37 -5.17
C MET A 148 9.36 0.26 -5.28
N ALA A 149 10.40 -0.43 -4.82
CA ALA A 149 11.78 0.05 -4.94
C ALA A 149 12.22 0.24 -6.40
N ALA A 150 11.87 -0.71 -7.29
CA ALA A 150 12.10 -0.56 -8.72
C ALA A 150 11.30 0.60 -9.32
N THR A 151 10.06 0.84 -8.86
CA THR A 151 9.25 1.98 -9.27
C THR A 151 9.85 3.32 -8.82
N VAL A 152 10.36 3.41 -7.60
CA VAL A 152 11.07 4.58 -7.06
C VAL A 152 12.30 4.88 -7.93
N LYS A 153 13.10 3.86 -8.25
CA LYS A 153 14.27 4.01 -9.13
C LYS A 153 13.86 4.47 -10.54
N TRP A 154 12.81 3.87 -11.09
CA TRP A 154 12.27 4.23 -12.40
C TRP A 154 11.88 5.71 -12.47
N ILE A 155 11.16 6.25 -11.47
CA ILE A 155 10.76 7.67 -11.48
C ILE A 155 11.91 8.62 -11.09
N THR A 156 12.67 8.33 -10.04
CA THR A 156 13.60 9.32 -9.45
C THR A 156 14.96 9.37 -10.10
N TYR A 157 15.37 8.28 -10.73
CA TYR A 157 16.68 8.17 -11.37
C TYR A 157 16.54 8.12 -12.89
N ASP A 158 15.83 7.12 -13.41
CA ASP A 158 15.78 6.88 -14.86
C ASP A 158 14.90 7.90 -15.59
N ALA A 159 13.71 8.22 -15.06
CA ALA A 159 12.82 9.21 -15.67
C ALA A 159 13.40 10.63 -15.55
N VAL A 160 13.90 11.02 -14.37
CA VAL A 160 14.61 12.29 -14.19
C VAL A 160 15.81 12.39 -15.14
N GLY A 161 16.60 11.32 -15.27
CA GLY A 161 17.74 11.26 -16.19
C GLY A 161 17.33 11.48 -17.65
N ALA A 162 16.26 10.83 -18.09
CA ALA A 162 15.71 11.00 -19.44
C ALA A 162 15.20 12.43 -19.66
N ILE A 163 14.44 12.99 -18.73
CA ILE A 163 13.91 14.37 -18.81
C ILE A 163 15.06 15.38 -18.86
N VAL A 164 16.11 15.20 -18.04
CA VAL A 164 17.30 16.08 -18.06
C VAL A 164 18.05 15.98 -19.39
N ALA A 165 18.18 14.78 -19.96
CA ALA A 165 18.80 14.60 -21.27
C ALA A 165 18.01 15.33 -22.37
N ILE A 166 16.68 15.23 -22.35
CA ILE A 166 15.78 15.97 -23.27
C ILE A 166 15.89 17.48 -23.03
N ARG A 167 15.90 17.95 -21.77
CA ARG A 167 16.08 19.36 -21.43
C ARG A 167 17.38 19.93 -21.95
N ASN A 168 18.48 19.17 -21.84
CA ASN A 168 19.78 19.56 -22.36
C ASN A 168 19.79 19.66 -23.88
N TYR A 169 19.05 18.77 -24.57
CA TYR A 169 18.84 18.87 -26.02
C TYR A 169 18.20 20.22 -26.39
N PHE A 170 17.11 20.62 -25.74
CA PHE A 170 16.47 21.94 -25.97
C PHE A 170 17.31 23.13 -25.45
N GLY A 171 18.31 22.89 -24.62
CA GLY A 171 19.18 23.91 -24.02
C GLY A 171 20.30 24.42 -24.92
N SER A 172 20.63 23.71 -26.01
CA SER A 172 21.77 24.04 -26.88
C SER A 172 21.33 24.27 -28.34
N ALA A 173 21.82 25.35 -28.96
CA ALA A 173 21.65 25.62 -30.39
C ALA A 173 23.02 25.53 -31.10
N PRO A 174 23.14 24.80 -32.21
CA PRO A 174 22.11 23.96 -32.85
C PRO A 174 21.73 22.76 -31.97
N PHE A 175 20.50 22.27 -32.11
CA PHE A 175 20.04 21.11 -31.37
C PHE A 175 20.85 19.88 -31.77
N HIS A 176 21.75 19.47 -30.88
CA HIS A 176 22.56 18.28 -31.06
C HIS A 176 22.34 17.37 -29.86
N LEU A 177 21.84 16.17 -30.11
CA LEU A 177 22.00 15.11 -29.12
C LEU A 177 23.49 14.79 -29.03
N LYS A 178 24.13 15.29 -27.99
CA LYS A 178 25.50 14.89 -27.66
C LYS A 178 25.55 13.60 -26.85
N ASP A 179 24.41 12.99 -26.52
CA ASP A 179 24.35 12.08 -25.38
C ASP A 179 23.73 10.72 -25.75
N HIS A 180 24.61 9.70 -25.85
CA HIS A 180 24.27 8.28 -25.70
C HIS A 180 23.47 7.97 -24.42
N LYS A 181 23.40 8.94 -23.49
CA LYS A 181 22.66 8.83 -22.23
C LYS A 181 21.15 8.72 -22.42
N LEU A 182 20.55 9.33 -23.45
CA LEU A 182 19.09 9.21 -23.63
C LEU A 182 18.70 7.76 -23.95
N ALA A 183 19.43 7.11 -24.86
CA ALA A 183 19.28 5.68 -25.14
C ALA A 183 19.53 4.81 -23.89
N GLN A 184 20.53 5.17 -23.08
CA GLN A 184 20.80 4.49 -21.81
C GLN A 184 19.60 4.58 -20.86
N PHE A 185 19.03 5.77 -20.67
CA PHE A 185 17.87 5.94 -19.80
C PHE A 185 16.62 5.26 -20.35
N GLU A 186 16.38 5.26 -21.66
CA GLU A 186 15.28 4.48 -22.26
C GLU A 186 15.40 2.99 -21.96
N ASN A 187 16.60 2.43 -22.11
CA ASN A 187 16.85 1.02 -21.79
C ASN A 187 16.67 0.75 -20.29
N ALA A 188 17.12 1.66 -19.42
CA ALA A 188 16.95 1.54 -17.98
C ALA A 188 15.47 1.62 -17.56
N LEU A 189 14.69 2.55 -18.14
CA LEU A 189 13.24 2.66 -17.95
C LEU A 189 12.52 1.37 -18.36
N ALA A 190 12.92 0.76 -19.48
CA ALA A 190 12.35 -0.50 -19.94
C ALA A 190 12.72 -1.67 -19.01
N TYR A 191 13.98 -1.71 -18.54
CA TYR A 191 14.49 -2.72 -17.62
C TYR A 191 13.78 -2.67 -16.27
N ASP A 192 13.72 -1.49 -15.64
CA ASP A 192 13.07 -1.32 -14.34
C ASP A 192 11.57 -1.60 -14.44
N ARG A 193 10.90 -1.19 -15.53
CA ARG A 193 9.50 -1.58 -15.77
C ARG A 193 9.33 -3.10 -15.82
N ALA A 194 10.23 -3.81 -16.51
CA ALA A 194 10.16 -5.27 -16.57
C ALA A 194 10.35 -5.90 -15.19
N ALA A 195 11.25 -5.36 -14.37
CA ALA A 195 11.44 -5.78 -12.98
C ALA A 195 10.15 -5.60 -12.17
N VAL A 196 9.52 -4.42 -12.23
CA VAL A 196 8.23 -4.15 -11.56
C VAL A 196 7.15 -5.16 -11.96
N VAL A 197 7.02 -5.43 -13.26
CA VAL A 197 6.04 -6.41 -13.75
C VAL A 197 6.35 -7.82 -13.25
N ASN A 198 7.62 -8.22 -13.25
CA ASN A 198 8.03 -9.54 -12.78
C ASN A 198 7.74 -9.73 -11.29
N ASP A 199 8.05 -8.73 -10.47
CA ASP A 199 7.84 -8.78 -9.02
C ASP A 199 6.35 -8.84 -8.67
N ILE A 200 5.50 -8.04 -9.34
CA ILE A 200 4.04 -8.12 -9.16
C ILE A 200 3.46 -9.47 -9.62
N ASN A 201 4.00 -10.06 -10.68
CA ASN A 201 3.60 -11.40 -11.12
C ASN A 201 4.04 -12.49 -10.12
N ALA A 202 5.23 -12.35 -9.54
CA ALA A 202 5.72 -13.24 -8.49
C ALA A 202 4.84 -13.15 -7.24
N ALA A 203 4.50 -11.93 -6.79
CA ALA A 203 3.57 -11.69 -5.69
C ALA A 203 2.20 -12.34 -5.94
N SER A 204 1.64 -12.13 -7.14
CA SER A 204 0.37 -12.71 -7.57
C SER A 204 0.39 -14.25 -7.54
N THR A 205 1.51 -14.84 -7.96
CA THR A 205 1.70 -16.30 -7.94
C THR A 205 1.70 -16.86 -6.53
N LEU A 206 2.38 -16.19 -5.58
CA LEU A 206 2.39 -16.57 -4.16
C LEU A 206 0.98 -16.49 -3.53
N LEU A 207 0.23 -15.46 -3.88
CA LEU A 207 -1.16 -15.26 -3.42
C LEU A 207 -2.14 -16.24 -4.08
N GLY A 208 -1.79 -16.80 -5.24
CA GLY A 208 -2.69 -17.62 -6.06
C GLY A 208 -3.82 -16.81 -6.70
N LYS A 209 -3.69 -15.48 -6.74
CA LYS A 209 -4.65 -14.53 -7.32
C LYS A 209 -3.91 -13.33 -7.92
N PRO A 210 -4.40 -12.77 -9.04
CA PRO A 210 -3.76 -11.61 -9.65
C PRO A 210 -3.89 -10.38 -8.76
N LEU A 211 -2.78 -9.66 -8.58
CA LEU A 211 -2.77 -8.30 -8.05
C LEU A 211 -3.10 -7.29 -9.17
N THR A 212 -3.55 -6.11 -8.77
CA THR A 212 -3.61 -4.97 -9.69
C THR A 212 -2.20 -4.63 -10.18
N PRO A 213 -2.00 -4.28 -11.45
CA PRO A 213 -0.69 -3.90 -11.94
C PRO A 213 -0.27 -2.52 -11.43
N ILE A 214 1.04 -2.32 -11.24
CA ILE A 214 1.62 -0.97 -11.13
C ILE A 214 1.67 -0.33 -12.53
N ASN A 215 1.16 0.88 -12.66
CA ASN A 215 0.93 1.58 -13.92
C ASN A 215 2.18 2.33 -14.41
N ILE A 216 3.20 1.56 -14.77
CA ILE A 216 4.38 2.09 -15.45
C ILE A 216 4.22 1.87 -16.96
N PRO A 217 4.16 2.94 -17.78
CA PRO A 217 3.92 2.79 -19.21
C PRO A 217 5.11 2.16 -19.92
N SER A 218 4.84 1.41 -20.98
CA SER A 218 5.86 1.18 -22.01
C SER A 218 6.00 2.47 -22.81
N LEU A 219 7.21 3.00 -22.90
CA LEU A 219 7.51 4.21 -23.67
C LEU A 219 7.96 3.80 -25.08
N ALA A 220 7.47 4.52 -26.08
CA ALA A 220 7.90 4.32 -27.44
C ALA A 220 9.32 4.87 -27.63
N ARG A 221 10.20 4.06 -28.24
CA ARG A 221 11.59 4.41 -28.50
C ARG A 221 11.69 5.75 -29.23
N LEU A 222 12.58 6.61 -28.76
CA LEU A 222 12.82 7.93 -29.33
C LEU A 222 13.64 7.83 -30.62
N PRO A 223 13.39 8.70 -31.61
CA PRO A 223 14.23 8.74 -32.80
C PRO A 223 15.67 9.15 -32.46
N GLY A 224 16.64 8.48 -33.06
CA GLY A 224 18.07 8.80 -32.90
C GLY A 224 18.75 8.20 -31.65
N THR A 225 18.10 7.23 -30.98
CA THR A 225 18.62 6.50 -29.81
C THR A 225 18.84 5.00 -30.04
#